data_AF-A0A0S8I727-F1
#
_entry.id   AF-A0A0S8I727-F1
#
_cell.length_a   1.000
_cell.length_b   1.000
_cell.length_c   1.000
_cell.angle_alpha   90.00
_cell.angle_beta   90.00
_cell.angle_gamma   90.00
#
_symmetry.space_group_name_H-M   'P 1'
#
loop_
_entity.id
_entity.type
_entity.pdbx_description
1 polymer ?
#
loop_
_entity_poly.entity_id
_entity_poly.type
_entity_poly.pdbx_seq_one_letter_code
_entity_poly.pdbx_strand_id
1 'polypeptide(L)'
;MAIRSRMLVMILLAMFSTSCTLPSLASPTPFTFPTPDLTHTAIFAITPSATSPPATVTPTEEAISATETSLSGTAVATPTGLTPLPSATMGSLSERPNGSPITATYLSTPPIIDGDISGWSTTAYSAEETVPYAGDNWTGASDLSATFYIGWDTDYLYLAVNRTDDTFVQVSWGRYMYRGDDVEIQLDTDLAGDFHSAVMSGDDYQIGLSPGNFDSLESEAYRWYPRYLESWLRTVVVEAGRKDGGYVLEAKIPWTVFDVTPADGTRFGFALSLSDNDTVGTSSWQSMVSSVNTRRVTDPTTWGTLILEGSTGE
;
A
#
# COMPACT_ATOMS: atom_id res chain seq x y z
N MET A 1 50.70 -2.53 -54.63
CA MET A 1 50.36 -2.98 -53.26
C MET A 1 48.84 -3.13 -53.12
N ALA A 2 48.23 -4.05 -53.89
CA ALA A 2 46.76 -4.19 -53.96
C ALA A 2 46.30 -5.64 -54.25
N ILE A 3 47.19 -6.63 -54.04
CA ILE A 3 46.93 -8.04 -54.39
C ILE A 3 46.91 -8.95 -53.15
N ARG A 4 47.37 -8.48 -51.98
CA ARG A 4 47.40 -9.26 -50.74
C ARG A 4 46.15 -9.17 -49.87
N SER A 5 45.19 -8.29 -50.20
CA SER A 5 43.98 -8.06 -49.38
C SER A 5 42.76 -8.89 -49.84
N ARG A 6 42.74 -9.40 -51.08
CA ARG A 6 41.63 -10.21 -51.60
C ARG A 6 41.71 -11.71 -51.25
N MET A 7 42.87 -12.18 -50.78
CA MET A 7 43.08 -13.59 -50.47
C MET A 7 42.69 -13.96 -49.02
N LEU A 8 42.58 -12.96 -48.13
CA LEU A 8 42.15 -13.17 -46.74
C LEU A 8 40.61 -13.20 -46.57
N VAL A 9 39.87 -12.57 -47.50
CA VAL A 9 38.40 -12.50 -47.45
C VAL A 9 37.73 -13.77 -48.02
N MET A 10 38.43 -14.53 -48.87
CA MET A 10 37.92 -15.80 -49.43
C MET A 10 38.16 -17.03 -48.54
N ILE A 11 38.97 -16.92 -47.49
CA ILE A 11 39.24 -18.03 -46.56
C ILE A 11 38.31 -18.00 -45.34
N LEU A 12 37.73 -16.84 -44.98
CA LEU A 12 36.74 -16.74 -43.90
C LEU A 12 35.30 -17.11 -44.33
N LEU A 13 35.02 -17.24 -45.64
CA LEU A 13 33.70 -17.58 -46.17
C LEU A 13 33.50 -19.08 -46.47
N ALA A 14 34.47 -19.93 -46.11
CA ALA A 14 34.46 -21.37 -46.36
C ALA A 14 34.35 -22.23 -45.09
N MET A 15 33.97 -21.65 -43.95
CA MET A 15 33.77 -22.38 -42.68
C MET A 15 32.30 -22.46 -42.21
N PHE A 16 31.34 -22.32 -43.12
CA PHE A 16 29.90 -22.46 -42.82
C PHE A 16 29.23 -23.64 -43.55
N SER A 17 29.91 -24.78 -43.67
CA SER A 17 29.31 -26.00 -44.21
C SER A 17 29.78 -27.26 -43.50
N THR A 18 29.51 -27.36 -42.21
CA THR A 18 29.53 -28.63 -41.47
C THR A 18 28.38 -28.64 -40.46
N SER A 19 27.15 -28.75 -40.96
CA SER A 19 26.00 -29.16 -40.15
C SER A 19 26.16 -30.64 -39.84
N CYS A 20 26.46 -30.95 -38.58
CA CYS A 20 26.44 -32.31 -38.05
C CYS A 20 25.07 -32.96 -38.27
N THR A 21 25.03 -34.02 -39.07
CA THR A 21 23.97 -35.02 -39.01
C THR A 21 24.23 -35.93 -37.82
N LEU A 22 23.56 -35.68 -36.69
CA LEU A 22 23.52 -36.58 -35.54
C LEU A 22 22.36 -37.59 -35.73
N PRO A 23 22.62 -38.90 -35.84
CA PRO A 23 21.58 -39.91 -35.82
C PRO A 23 21.37 -40.38 -34.37
N SER A 24 20.35 -39.83 -33.69
CA SER A 24 19.59 -40.46 -32.57
C SER A 24 18.92 -39.40 -31.70
N LEU A 25 17.84 -38.81 -32.18
CA LEU A 25 16.82 -38.25 -31.30
C LEU A 25 15.51 -38.91 -31.69
N ALA A 26 14.96 -39.68 -30.76
CA ALA A 26 13.65 -40.28 -30.88
C ALA A 26 12.61 -39.18 -31.12
N SER A 27 11.68 -39.41 -32.05
CA SER A 27 10.55 -38.52 -32.28
C SER A 27 9.79 -38.27 -30.98
N PRO A 28 9.38 -37.03 -30.67
CA PRO A 28 8.55 -36.79 -29.50
C PRO A 28 7.22 -37.51 -29.68
N THR A 29 6.89 -38.37 -28.72
CA THR A 29 5.57 -39.00 -28.59
C THR A 29 4.49 -37.92 -28.57
N PRO A 30 3.39 -38.07 -29.33
CA PRO A 30 2.27 -37.13 -29.26
C PRO A 30 1.64 -37.21 -27.87
N PHE A 31 1.70 -36.11 -27.12
CA PHE A 31 0.92 -35.95 -25.90
C PHE A 31 -0.56 -35.85 -26.27
N THR A 32 -1.32 -36.89 -25.99
CA THR A 32 -2.78 -36.86 -25.99
C THR A 32 -3.26 -36.20 -24.71
N PHE A 33 -3.80 -34.99 -24.82
CA PHE A 33 -4.62 -34.40 -23.76
C PHE A 33 -5.96 -35.15 -23.70
N PRO A 34 -6.35 -35.74 -22.55
CA PRO A 34 -7.74 -36.11 -22.35
C PRO A 34 -8.55 -34.82 -22.16
N THR A 35 -9.41 -34.49 -23.11
CA THR A 35 -10.52 -33.54 -22.93
C THR A 35 -11.42 -34.04 -21.80
N PRO A 36 -11.71 -33.26 -20.75
CA PRO A 36 -12.85 -33.51 -19.91
C PRO A 36 -14.10 -33.05 -20.66
N ASP A 37 -14.74 -33.99 -21.35
CA ASP A 37 -16.17 -33.91 -21.63
C ASP A 37 -16.90 -34.52 -20.42
N LEU A 38 -18.17 -34.14 -20.22
CA LEU A 38 -19.08 -34.49 -19.11
C LEU A 38 -18.98 -33.52 -17.89
N THR A 39 -19.99 -32.77 -17.44
CA THR A 39 -21.44 -32.76 -17.70
C THR A 39 -22.02 -31.37 -17.34
N HIS A 40 -22.57 -30.65 -18.32
CA HIS A 40 -23.61 -29.64 -18.07
C HIS A 40 -24.95 -30.39 -17.98
N THR A 41 -25.61 -30.39 -16.82
CA THR A 41 -27.09 -30.38 -16.61
C THR A 41 -27.43 -30.84 -15.18
N ALA A 42 -28.35 -30.10 -14.54
CA ALA A 42 -28.92 -30.25 -13.19
C ALA A 42 -27.99 -29.74 -12.08
N ILE A 43 -28.38 -28.79 -11.23
CA ILE A 43 -29.61 -28.81 -10.40
C ILE A 43 -30.08 -27.35 -10.17
N PHE A 44 -31.15 -26.96 -10.86
CA PHE A 44 -32.10 -25.99 -10.31
C PHE A 44 -33.00 -26.77 -9.34
N ALA A 45 -32.67 -26.72 -8.05
CA ALA A 45 -33.59 -27.10 -6.98
C ALA A 45 -33.84 -25.86 -6.13
N ILE A 46 -34.96 -25.20 -6.41
CA ILE A 46 -35.61 -24.24 -5.53
C ILE A 46 -35.97 -24.96 -4.23
N THR A 47 -35.28 -24.61 -3.15
CA THR A 47 -35.68 -24.95 -1.79
C THR A 47 -36.97 -24.20 -1.44
N PRO A 48 -38.04 -24.88 -0.99
CA PRO A 48 -39.20 -24.18 -0.46
C PRO A 48 -38.82 -23.49 0.86
N SER A 49 -38.90 -22.16 0.86
CA SER A 49 -38.76 -21.33 2.04
C SER A 49 -39.91 -21.64 3.00
N ALA A 50 -39.61 -22.24 4.15
CA ALA A 50 -40.59 -22.42 5.22
C ALA A 50 -40.89 -21.04 5.83
N THR A 51 -42.09 -20.54 5.55
CA THR A 51 -42.65 -19.31 6.13
C THR A 51 -43.09 -19.62 7.56
N SER A 52 -42.39 -19.08 8.56
CA SER A 52 -42.95 -18.97 9.92
C SER A 52 -43.74 -17.67 10.03
N PRO A 53 -44.89 -17.65 10.71
CA PRO A 53 -45.70 -16.45 10.85
C PRO A 53 -45.01 -15.42 11.77
N PRO A 54 -45.17 -14.11 11.52
CA PRO A 54 -44.65 -13.09 12.40
C PRO A 54 -45.40 -13.09 13.73
N ALA A 55 -44.66 -13.13 14.84
CA ALA A 55 -45.21 -12.87 16.16
C ALA A 55 -45.67 -11.41 16.21
N THR A 56 -46.99 -11.22 16.34
CA THR A 56 -47.61 -9.94 16.67
C THR A 56 -47.20 -9.55 18.09
N VAL A 57 -46.23 -8.64 18.21
CA VAL A 57 -45.98 -7.92 19.47
C VAL A 57 -46.77 -6.62 19.44
N THR A 58 -47.89 -6.62 20.16
CA THR A 58 -48.64 -5.43 20.54
C THR A 58 -47.75 -4.56 21.43
N PRO A 59 -47.59 -3.25 21.16
CA PRO A 59 -47.01 -2.36 22.15
C PRO A 59 -48.08 -2.07 23.22
N THR A 60 -47.87 -2.60 24.41
CA THR A 60 -48.58 -2.13 25.61
C THR A 60 -47.96 -0.80 26.00
N GLU A 61 -48.71 0.28 25.77
CA GLU A 61 -48.44 1.61 26.29
C GLU A 61 -48.72 1.60 27.80
N GLU A 62 -47.67 1.47 28.60
CA GLU A 62 -47.75 1.63 30.05
C GLU A 62 -47.30 3.04 30.41
N ALA A 63 -48.29 3.88 30.75
CA ALA A 63 -48.09 5.23 31.22
C ALA A 63 -47.39 5.22 32.58
N ILE A 64 -46.11 5.59 32.60
CA ILE A 64 -45.38 5.88 33.84
C ILE A 64 -45.77 7.26 34.35
N SER A 65 -46.60 7.26 35.40
CA SER A 65 -46.93 8.41 36.23
C SER A 65 -45.69 8.89 36.97
N ALA A 66 -45.31 10.15 36.77
CA ALA A 66 -44.29 10.81 37.56
C ALA A 66 -44.78 10.99 39.01
N THR A 67 -44.13 10.30 39.95
CA THR A 67 -44.29 10.55 41.39
C THR A 67 -43.10 11.38 41.84
N GLU A 68 -43.33 12.67 42.09
CA GLU A 68 -42.37 13.52 42.80
C GLU A 68 -42.19 12.98 44.22
N THR A 69 -40.98 12.52 44.54
CA THR A 69 -40.57 12.24 45.91
C THR A 69 -39.60 13.33 46.33
N SER A 70 -40.07 14.26 47.18
CA SER A 70 -39.19 15.25 47.82
C SER A 70 -38.30 14.54 48.84
N LEU A 71 -36.98 14.62 48.66
CA LEU A 71 -36.01 14.24 49.68
C LEU A 71 -35.46 15.50 50.35
N SER A 72 -35.82 15.65 51.61
CA SER A 72 -35.26 16.62 52.56
C SER A 72 -33.74 16.47 52.67
N GLY A 73 -33.07 17.62 52.69
CA GLY A 73 -31.63 17.73 52.73
C GLY A 73 -31.01 17.11 53.98
N THR A 74 -29.89 16.43 53.76
CA THR A 74 -28.86 16.22 54.77
C THR A 74 -27.55 16.76 54.19
N ALA A 75 -26.99 17.76 54.85
CA ALA A 75 -25.72 18.37 54.48
C ALA A 75 -24.60 17.33 54.61
N VAL A 76 -23.98 16.97 53.49
CA VAL A 76 -22.78 16.14 53.44
C VAL A 76 -21.61 17.03 53.05
N ALA A 77 -20.55 16.97 53.85
CA ALA A 77 -19.37 17.81 53.78
C ALA A 77 -18.70 17.81 52.41
N THR A 78 -18.27 19.00 51.98
CA THR A 78 -17.41 19.25 50.83
C THR A 78 -16.12 18.42 50.89
N PRO A 79 -15.85 17.51 49.94
CA PRO A 79 -14.49 17.04 49.72
C PRO A 79 -13.74 18.14 48.97
N THR A 80 -12.93 18.90 49.72
CA THR A 80 -11.88 19.73 49.15
C THR A 80 -10.84 18.82 48.51
N GLY A 81 -10.68 18.92 47.19
CA GLY A 81 -9.57 18.29 46.47
C GLY A 81 -9.99 17.37 45.32
N LEU A 82 -10.70 17.91 44.33
CA LEU A 82 -10.62 17.35 42.98
C LEU A 82 -9.54 18.13 42.24
N THR A 83 -8.37 17.52 42.09
CA THR A 83 -7.38 17.93 41.10
C THR A 83 -8.11 17.99 39.76
N PRO A 84 -8.05 19.10 39.00
CA PRO A 84 -8.65 19.13 37.68
C PRO A 84 -8.01 18.02 36.84
N LEU A 85 -8.85 17.14 36.28
CA LEU A 85 -8.44 16.24 35.21
C LEU A 85 -7.84 17.13 34.11
N PRO A 86 -6.65 16.84 33.58
CA PRO A 86 -6.05 17.70 32.56
C PRO A 86 -7.03 17.83 31.40
N SER A 87 -7.53 19.05 31.20
CA SER A 87 -8.25 19.42 29.99
C SER A 87 -7.25 19.21 28.86
N ALA A 88 -7.49 18.23 27.99
CA ALA A 88 -6.72 18.07 26.77
C ALA A 88 -6.86 19.38 25.99
N THR A 89 -5.77 20.15 25.94
CA THR A 89 -5.67 21.32 25.09
C THR A 89 -5.92 20.85 23.66
N MET A 90 -6.73 21.57 22.89
CA MET A 90 -7.03 21.35 21.45
C MET A 90 -5.79 21.26 20.52
N GLY A 91 -4.57 21.28 21.06
CA GLY A 91 -3.32 20.98 20.35
C GLY A 91 -2.89 19.52 20.39
N SER A 92 -3.69 18.58 20.93
CA SER A 92 -3.30 17.16 21.04
C SER A 92 -3.87 16.22 19.97
N LEU A 93 -4.73 16.70 19.07
CA LEU A 93 -5.38 15.88 18.02
C LEU A 93 -4.77 16.09 16.62
N SER A 94 -3.59 16.70 16.56
CA SER A 94 -2.89 17.02 15.31
C SER A 94 -1.78 16.03 14.94
N GLU A 95 -1.41 15.13 15.86
CA GLU A 95 -0.31 14.17 15.69
C GLU A 95 -0.62 12.86 16.42
N ARG A 96 -0.47 11.75 15.72
CA ARG A 96 -0.48 10.40 16.29
C ARG A 96 0.77 10.19 17.17
N PRO A 97 0.64 9.56 18.35
CA PRO A 97 1.79 9.28 19.23
C PRO A 97 2.61 8.05 18.77
N ASN A 98 2.71 7.82 17.47
CA ASN A 98 3.26 6.60 16.86
C ASN A 98 4.52 6.93 16.05
N GLY A 99 5.58 7.34 16.75
CA GLY A 99 6.84 7.79 16.14
C GLY A 99 6.86 9.28 15.81
N SER A 100 7.95 9.73 15.19
CA SER A 100 8.10 11.12 14.75
C SER A 100 7.25 11.39 13.50
N PRO A 101 6.62 12.57 13.38
CA PRO A 101 5.93 12.95 12.17
C PRO A 101 6.87 12.96 10.96
N ILE A 102 6.33 12.55 9.82
CA ILE A 102 6.94 12.69 8.51
C ILE A 102 6.49 14.03 7.94
N THR A 103 7.40 14.76 7.31
CA THR A 103 7.14 16.04 6.67
C THR A 103 7.30 15.90 5.17
N ALA A 104 6.25 16.20 4.42
CA ALA A 104 6.33 16.42 2.99
C ALA A 104 6.57 17.91 2.75
N THR A 105 7.72 18.25 2.18
CA THR A 105 8.04 19.64 1.83
C THR A 105 7.36 20.04 0.52
N TYR A 106 6.90 21.29 0.44
CA TYR A 106 6.33 21.86 -0.78
C TYR A 106 7.41 21.98 -1.87
N LEU A 107 7.11 21.48 -3.06
CA LEU A 107 8.01 21.45 -4.22
C LEU A 107 7.54 22.47 -5.25
N SER A 108 8.23 23.62 -5.32
CA SER A 108 7.96 24.62 -6.36
C SER A 108 8.34 24.16 -7.76
N THR A 109 9.25 23.17 -7.85
CA THR A 109 9.59 22.45 -9.07
C THR A 109 9.30 20.97 -8.82
N PRO A 110 8.32 20.38 -9.52
CA PRO A 110 8.03 18.95 -9.41
C PRO A 110 9.24 18.08 -9.72
N PRO A 111 9.42 16.95 -9.04
CA PRO A 111 10.44 15.97 -9.40
C PRO A 111 10.10 15.34 -10.76
N ILE A 112 11.14 14.91 -11.47
CA ILE A 112 10.98 14.05 -12.63
C ILE A 112 10.70 12.64 -12.10
N ILE A 113 9.69 11.97 -12.64
CA ILE A 113 9.32 10.60 -12.28
C ILE A 113 9.88 9.70 -13.38
N ASP A 114 11.05 9.10 -13.15
CA ASP A 114 11.82 8.32 -14.13
C ASP A 114 12.48 7.04 -13.56
N GLY A 115 12.21 6.71 -12.30
CA GLY A 115 12.78 5.58 -11.60
C GLY A 115 14.20 5.82 -11.08
N ASP A 116 14.64 7.08 -10.93
CA ASP A 116 15.97 7.45 -10.42
C ASP A 116 15.89 8.33 -9.16
N ILE A 117 16.62 7.95 -8.12
CA ILE A 117 16.58 8.64 -6.83
C ILE A 117 17.34 9.98 -6.82
N SER A 118 18.23 10.21 -7.79
CA SER A 118 19.16 11.34 -7.79
C SER A 118 18.51 12.72 -7.86
N GLY A 119 17.26 12.80 -8.32
CA GLY A 119 16.47 14.04 -8.36
C GLY A 119 15.89 14.49 -7.01
N TRP A 120 15.99 13.67 -5.96
CA TRP A 120 15.33 13.92 -4.68
C TRP A 120 16.26 14.57 -3.65
N SER A 121 15.77 15.65 -3.03
CA SER A 121 16.48 16.40 -2.00
C SER A 121 15.64 16.70 -0.76
N THR A 122 14.45 16.12 -0.64
CA THR A 122 13.62 16.24 0.57
C THR A 122 14.24 15.43 1.72
N THR A 123 13.66 15.54 2.91
CA THR A 123 14.06 14.69 4.04
C THR A 123 13.93 13.21 3.68
N ALA A 124 14.96 12.43 4.02
CA ALA A 124 14.98 10.99 3.91
C ALA A 124 14.36 10.36 5.16
N TYR A 125 13.44 9.41 4.96
CA TYR A 125 12.79 8.64 6.01
C TYR A 125 13.06 7.14 5.81
N SER A 126 13.05 6.36 6.89
CA SER A 126 13.28 4.91 6.84
C SER A 126 11.96 4.14 6.93
N ALA A 127 11.86 3.04 6.19
CA ALA A 127 10.83 2.03 6.33
C ALA A 127 11.51 0.67 6.54
N GLU A 128 11.76 0.34 7.80
CA GLU A 128 12.43 -0.89 8.25
C GLU A 128 11.85 -1.41 9.58
N GLU A 129 10.71 -0.87 10.00
CA GLU A 129 10.04 -1.26 11.23
C GLU A 129 9.14 -2.45 10.99
N THR A 130 9.33 -3.54 11.75
CA THR A 130 8.41 -4.69 11.70
C THR A 130 7.04 -4.30 12.24
N VAL A 131 5.98 -4.84 11.63
CA VAL A 131 4.60 -4.60 12.06
C VAL A 131 3.98 -5.86 12.68
N PRO A 132 2.96 -5.74 13.54
CA PRO A 132 2.36 -6.88 14.23
C PRO A 132 1.86 -7.92 13.23
N TYR A 133 2.24 -9.18 13.44
CA TYR A 133 1.82 -10.34 12.63
C TYR A 133 2.35 -10.38 11.19
N ALA A 134 3.36 -9.57 10.85
CA ALA A 134 3.95 -9.54 9.52
C ALA A 134 5.49 -9.57 9.47
N GLY A 135 6.17 -9.66 10.64
CA GLY A 135 7.63 -9.64 10.71
C GLY A 135 8.30 -11.03 10.81
N ASP A 136 7.55 -12.12 10.91
CA ASP A 136 8.12 -13.43 11.30
C ASP A 136 9.14 -14.00 10.29
N ASN A 137 9.03 -13.63 9.01
CA ASN A 137 9.96 -14.03 7.96
C ASN A 137 10.99 -12.94 7.60
N TRP A 138 10.92 -11.77 8.24
CA TRP A 138 11.87 -10.69 7.98
C TRP A 138 13.19 -10.95 8.69
N THR A 139 14.30 -10.94 7.95
CA THR A 139 15.63 -11.30 8.49
C THR A 139 16.56 -10.10 8.73
N GLY A 140 16.14 -8.89 8.37
CA GLY A 140 16.83 -7.63 8.67
C GLY A 140 16.76 -6.62 7.52
N ALA A 141 17.38 -5.45 7.67
CA ALA A 141 17.27 -4.39 6.65
C ALA A 141 17.84 -4.78 5.25
N SER A 142 18.71 -5.78 5.18
CA SER A 142 19.22 -6.32 3.90
C SER A 142 18.23 -7.23 3.17
N ASP A 143 17.29 -7.81 3.92
CA ASP A 143 16.19 -8.65 3.43
C ASP A 143 15.11 -7.75 2.84
N LEU A 144 14.61 -6.80 3.65
CA LEU A 144 13.65 -5.80 3.22
C LEU A 144 13.82 -4.50 4.00
N SER A 145 14.03 -3.39 3.29
CA SER A 145 13.93 -2.04 3.85
C SER A 145 13.75 -1.01 2.74
N ALA A 146 13.45 0.24 3.09
CA ALA A 146 13.60 1.34 2.16
C ALA A 146 14.02 2.63 2.84
N THR A 147 14.75 3.47 2.09
CA THR A 147 14.75 4.91 2.33
C THR A 147 13.74 5.55 1.39
N PHE A 148 12.85 6.40 1.90
CA PHE A 148 11.87 7.09 1.08
C PHE A 148 11.91 8.60 1.28
N TYR A 149 11.40 9.30 0.28
CA TYR A 149 11.37 10.75 0.14
C TYR A 149 9.95 11.14 -0.24
N ILE A 150 9.43 12.19 0.38
CA ILE A 150 8.06 12.63 0.17
C ILE A 150 8.02 14.15 0.06
N GLY A 151 7.24 14.64 -0.89
CA GLY A 151 7.03 16.05 -1.13
C GLY A 151 5.67 16.28 -1.76
N TRP A 152 5.24 17.53 -1.86
CA TRP A 152 3.93 17.85 -2.39
C TRP A 152 3.91 19.15 -3.16
N ASP A 153 2.93 19.32 -4.02
CA ASP A 153 2.51 20.62 -4.54
C ASP A 153 0.97 20.71 -4.49
N THR A 154 0.40 21.75 -5.09
CA THR A 154 -1.05 21.96 -5.10
C THR A 154 -1.85 20.86 -5.81
N ASP A 155 -1.20 20.08 -6.68
CA ASP A 155 -1.84 19.11 -7.55
C ASP A 155 -1.53 17.65 -7.14
N TYR A 156 -0.34 17.38 -6.60
CA TYR A 156 0.17 16.03 -6.34
C TYR A 156 0.88 15.88 -4.99
N LEU A 157 0.75 14.66 -4.44
CA LEU A 157 1.70 14.08 -3.51
C LEU A 157 2.75 13.29 -4.31
N TYR A 158 4.03 13.55 -4.04
CA TYR A 158 5.15 12.88 -4.68
C TYR A 158 5.82 11.94 -3.68
N LEU A 159 6.16 10.75 -4.14
CA LEU A 159 6.89 9.75 -3.37
C LEU A 159 8.05 9.18 -4.19
N ALA A 160 9.22 9.01 -3.58
CA ALA A 160 10.25 8.11 -4.07
C ALA A 160 10.66 7.12 -2.99
N VAL A 161 10.85 5.87 -3.39
CA VAL A 161 11.22 4.75 -2.51
C VAL A 161 12.45 4.09 -3.10
N ASN A 162 13.56 4.20 -2.39
CA ASN A 162 14.78 3.46 -2.66
C ASN A 162 14.77 2.17 -1.83
N ARG A 163 14.22 1.09 -2.40
CA ARG A 163 13.99 -0.19 -1.72
C ARG A 163 15.23 -1.07 -1.76
N THR A 164 15.61 -1.59 -0.59
CA THR A 164 16.53 -2.72 -0.44
C THR A 164 15.70 -3.99 -0.36
N ASP A 165 16.07 -4.97 -1.18
CA ASP A 165 15.41 -6.27 -1.28
C ASP A 165 16.42 -7.30 -1.78
N ASP A 166 16.52 -8.43 -1.10
CA ASP A 166 17.45 -9.49 -1.46
C ASP A 166 16.95 -10.32 -2.66
N THR A 167 15.64 -10.41 -2.86
CA THR A 167 14.99 -11.28 -3.84
C THR A 167 13.72 -10.64 -4.41
N PHE A 168 13.90 -9.80 -5.42
CA PHE A 168 12.75 -9.19 -6.11
C PHE A 168 11.88 -10.20 -6.88
N VAL A 169 10.64 -10.40 -6.42
CA VAL A 169 9.55 -11.15 -7.03
C VAL A 169 8.24 -10.35 -7.05
N GLN A 170 8.01 -9.66 -8.16
CA GLN A 170 6.69 -9.12 -8.50
C GLN A 170 6.05 -9.90 -9.65
N VAL A 171 5.08 -10.75 -9.32
CA VAL A 171 4.27 -11.54 -10.27
C VAL A 171 2.76 -11.33 -10.07
N SER A 172 2.41 -10.50 -9.09
CA SER A 172 1.03 -10.20 -8.71
C SER A 172 0.66 -8.80 -9.19
N TRP A 173 -0.63 -8.52 -9.33
CA TRP A 173 -1.11 -7.26 -9.90
C TRP A 173 -2.50 -6.87 -9.39
N GLY A 174 -2.89 -5.62 -9.62
CA GLY A 174 -4.14 -5.00 -9.18
C GLY A 174 -4.38 -5.25 -7.70
N ARG A 175 -5.57 -5.79 -7.37
CA ARG A 175 -5.96 -6.11 -5.99
C ARG A 175 -4.96 -7.01 -5.25
N TYR A 176 -4.19 -7.82 -5.96
CA TYR A 176 -3.30 -8.82 -5.38
C TYR A 176 -1.82 -8.41 -5.36
N MET A 177 -1.45 -7.20 -5.80
CA MET A 177 -0.04 -6.77 -5.89
C MET A 177 0.76 -6.94 -4.60
N TYR A 178 0.10 -6.83 -3.45
CA TYR A 178 0.67 -7.08 -2.12
C TYR A 178 1.23 -8.49 -1.92
N ARG A 179 0.90 -9.47 -2.79
CA ARG A 179 1.49 -10.82 -2.78
C ARG A 179 2.76 -10.92 -3.63
N GLY A 180 3.41 -9.79 -3.82
CA GLY A 180 4.73 -9.64 -4.39
C GLY A 180 5.35 -8.42 -3.73
N ASP A 181 6.36 -7.87 -4.39
CA ASP A 181 7.03 -6.70 -3.87
C ASP A 181 6.34 -5.41 -4.28
N ASP A 182 5.57 -4.85 -3.36
CA ASP A 182 4.87 -3.60 -3.56
C ASP A 182 5.20 -2.57 -2.47
N VAL A 183 4.80 -1.33 -2.74
CA VAL A 183 4.78 -0.24 -1.75
C VAL A 183 3.33 0.09 -1.45
N GLU A 184 2.96 0.08 -0.18
CA GLU A 184 1.64 0.51 0.27
C GLU A 184 1.71 1.87 0.98
N ILE A 185 0.72 2.72 0.74
CA ILE A 185 0.49 3.97 1.47
C ILE A 185 -0.85 3.86 2.19
N GLN A 186 -0.85 4.17 3.49
CA GLN A 186 -2.05 4.46 4.23
C GLN A 186 -2.16 5.96 4.49
N LEU A 187 -3.34 6.53 4.32
CA LEU A 187 -3.60 7.95 4.54
C LEU A 187 -4.98 8.15 5.18
N ASP A 188 -5.01 8.68 6.39
CA ASP A 188 -6.21 9.15 7.10
C ASP A 188 -6.34 10.65 6.82
N THR A 189 -7.38 11.03 6.10
CA THR A 189 -7.56 12.40 5.59
C THR A 189 -8.35 13.33 6.52
N ASP A 190 -9.00 12.81 7.56
CA ASP A 190 -9.69 13.57 8.61
C ASP A 190 -9.11 13.26 10.01
N LEU A 191 -7.77 13.28 10.11
CA LEU A 191 -7.02 12.91 11.32
C LEU A 191 -7.59 13.50 12.62
N ALA A 192 -7.97 14.78 12.61
CA ALA A 192 -8.49 15.45 13.79
C ALA A 192 -9.98 15.15 14.04
N GLY A 193 -10.77 14.93 12.98
CA GLY A 193 -12.21 14.70 13.05
C GLY A 193 -12.56 13.35 13.66
N ASP A 194 -11.75 12.32 13.41
CA ASP A 194 -11.97 10.98 13.96
C ASP A 194 -10.73 10.39 14.65
N PHE A 195 -9.89 11.25 15.24
CA PHE A 195 -8.61 10.91 15.87
C PHE A 195 -8.61 9.66 16.77
N HIS A 196 -9.72 9.28 17.40
CA HIS A 196 -9.80 8.10 18.29
C HIS A 196 -10.52 6.90 17.65
N SER A 197 -10.86 6.95 16.37
CA SER A 197 -11.53 5.89 15.62
C SER A 197 -10.54 4.82 15.20
N ALA A 198 -10.67 3.63 15.80
CA ALA A 198 -9.86 2.46 15.45
C ALA A 198 -10.42 1.67 14.25
N VAL A 199 -11.32 2.28 13.48
CA VAL A 199 -12.04 1.62 12.39
C VAL A 199 -11.96 2.48 11.15
N MET A 200 -11.56 1.83 10.05
CA MET A 200 -11.59 2.36 8.69
C MET A 200 -12.90 3.08 8.35
N SER A 201 -12.79 4.31 7.88
CA SER A 201 -13.87 5.21 7.49
C SER A 201 -13.86 5.48 5.97
N GLY A 202 -14.57 6.52 5.54
CA GLY A 202 -14.62 6.94 4.13
C GLY A 202 -13.44 7.82 3.70
N ASP A 203 -12.73 8.37 4.68
CA ASP A 203 -11.58 9.27 4.57
C ASP A 203 -10.24 8.56 4.87
N ASP A 204 -10.29 7.27 5.21
CA ASP A 204 -9.16 6.37 5.28
C ASP A 204 -8.86 5.68 3.95
N TYR A 205 -7.66 5.89 3.45
CA TYR A 205 -7.18 5.36 2.19
C TYR A 205 -6.08 4.33 2.41
N GLN A 206 -6.11 3.29 1.57
CA GLN A 206 -4.98 2.38 1.37
C GLN A 206 -4.78 2.24 -0.13
N ILE A 207 -3.62 2.64 -0.62
CA ILE A 207 -3.22 2.48 -2.01
C ILE A 207 -1.92 1.70 -2.11
N GLY A 208 -1.73 0.98 -3.20
CA GLY A 208 -0.54 0.21 -3.52
C GLY A 208 0.09 0.72 -4.80
N LEU A 209 1.41 0.64 -4.86
CA LEU A 209 2.24 1.00 -5.99
C LEU A 209 3.13 -0.20 -6.29
N SER A 210 3.06 -0.68 -7.52
CA SER A 210 3.89 -1.79 -8.00
C SER A 210 4.90 -1.27 -9.03
N PRO A 211 6.18 -1.69 -8.96
CA PRO A 211 7.16 -1.40 -10.00
C PRO A 211 6.92 -2.23 -11.28
N GLY A 212 5.89 -3.08 -11.30
CA GLY A 212 5.75 -4.12 -12.30
C GLY A 212 6.81 -5.20 -12.09
N ASN A 213 7.25 -5.87 -13.14
CA ASN A 213 8.32 -6.88 -13.03
C ASN A 213 9.58 -6.54 -13.85
N PHE A 214 9.63 -5.33 -14.43
CA PHE A 214 10.66 -4.87 -15.37
C PHE A 214 10.76 -5.73 -16.65
N ASP A 215 9.66 -6.36 -17.03
CA ASP A 215 9.51 -7.17 -18.24
C ASP A 215 8.09 -7.02 -18.80
N SER A 216 7.21 -7.98 -18.53
CA SER A 216 5.87 -8.10 -19.11
C SER A 216 4.76 -7.50 -18.25
N LEU A 217 5.04 -7.20 -16.98
CA LEU A 217 4.14 -6.54 -16.06
C LEU A 217 4.57 -5.09 -15.90
N GLU A 218 3.71 -4.18 -16.33
CA GLU A 218 3.91 -2.73 -16.19
C GLU A 218 3.77 -2.29 -14.73
N SER A 219 4.35 -1.14 -14.40
CA SER A 219 4.08 -0.46 -13.15
C SER A 219 2.60 -0.08 -13.06
N GLU A 220 2.06 -0.10 -11.84
CA GLU A 220 0.65 0.24 -11.63
C GLU A 220 0.40 0.79 -10.22
N ALA A 221 -0.78 1.38 -10.07
CA ALA A 221 -1.31 1.80 -8.79
C ALA A 221 -2.74 1.27 -8.60
N TYR A 222 -3.07 0.87 -7.37
CA TYR A 222 -4.38 0.33 -7.01
C TYR A 222 -4.85 0.87 -5.67
N ARG A 223 -6.15 1.12 -5.52
CA ARG A 223 -6.76 1.56 -4.26
C ARG A 223 -7.57 0.42 -3.66
N TRP A 224 -7.26 0.02 -2.43
CA TRP A 224 -8.05 -0.96 -1.66
C TRP A 224 -9.05 -0.30 -0.72
N TYR A 225 -8.70 0.84 -0.13
CA TYR A 225 -9.58 1.61 0.76
C TYR A 225 -9.76 3.05 0.29
N PRO A 226 -10.95 3.63 0.48
CA PRO A 226 -12.13 2.99 1.06
C PRO A 226 -12.77 1.98 0.08
N ARG A 227 -13.39 0.91 0.61
CA ARG A 227 -13.83 -0.26 -0.19
C ARG A 227 -14.81 0.08 -1.30
N TYR A 228 -15.67 1.08 -1.11
CA TYR A 228 -16.64 1.50 -2.11
C TYR A 228 -16.00 2.22 -3.32
N LEU A 229 -14.72 2.61 -3.19
CA LEU A 229 -13.91 3.25 -4.23
C LEU A 229 -12.79 2.35 -4.77
N GLU A 230 -12.75 1.08 -4.37
CA GLU A 230 -11.70 0.13 -4.72
C GLU A 230 -11.58 -0.04 -6.23
N SER A 231 -10.40 0.27 -6.79
CA SER A 231 -10.16 0.30 -8.25
C SER A 231 -8.68 0.56 -8.59
N TRP A 232 -8.32 0.35 -9.86
CA TRP A 232 -7.05 0.84 -10.43
C TRP A 232 -7.01 2.38 -10.45
N LEU A 233 -5.87 2.94 -10.05
CA LEU A 233 -5.62 4.38 -10.03
C LEU A 233 -4.86 4.82 -11.29
N ARG A 234 -5.55 4.85 -12.44
CA ARG A 234 -4.93 5.15 -13.75
C ARG A 234 -4.37 6.58 -13.89
N THR A 235 -4.70 7.47 -12.97
CA THR A 235 -4.19 8.85 -12.94
C THR A 235 -2.91 9.00 -12.13
N VAL A 236 -2.52 7.98 -11.37
CA VAL A 236 -1.24 7.93 -10.67
C VAL A 236 -0.17 7.52 -11.69
N VAL A 237 0.90 8.30 -11.75
CA VAL A 237 2.09 7.92 -12.53
C VAL A 237 3.02 7.17 -11.60
N VAL A 238 3.47 5.98 -12.01
CA VAL A 238 4.45 5.16 -11.29
C VAL A 238 5.54 4.78 -12.26
N GLU A 239 6.79 5.13 -11.96
CA GLU A 239 7.97 4.70 -12.70
C GLU A 239 8.93 4.01 -11.75
N ALA A 240 9.69 3.04 -12.27
CA ALA A 240 10.62 2.29 -11.47
C ALA A 240 11.90 1.94 -12.24
N GLY A 241 13.02 1.99 -11.53
CA GLY A 241 14.34 1.61 -12.03
C GLY A 241 14.94 0.49 -11.18
N ARG A 242 15.51 -0.54 -11.83
CA ARG A 242 16.29 -1.55 -11.11
C ARG A 242 17.59 -0.95 -10.59
N LYS A 243 18.00 -1.42 -9.41
CA LYS A 243 19.35 -1.21 -8.87
C LYS A 243 19.90 -2.51 -8.31
N ASP A 244 21.15 -2.50 -7.90
CA ASP A 244 21.71 -3.61 -7.15
C ASP A 244 20.97 -3.72 -5.80
N GLY A 245 20.48 -4.93 -5.49
CA GLY A 245 19.75 -5.23 -4.25
C GLY A 245 18.43 -4.46 -4.11
N GLY A 246 17.61 -4.41 -5.17
CA GLY A 246 16.24 -3.90 -5.12
C GLY A 246 15.88 -2.97 -6.29
N TYR A 247 15.09 -1.94 -6.01
CA TYR A 247 14.64 -0.98 -7.02
C TYR A 247 14.44 0.42 -6.42
N VAL A 248 14.39 1.41 -7.31
CA VAL A 248 13.83 2.73 -7.04
C VAL A 248 12.42 2.76 -7.65
N LEU A 249 11.43 3.20 -6.88
CA LEU A 249 10.08 3.46 -7.36
C LEU A 249 9.73 4.91 -7.07
N GLU A 250 9.24 5.61 -8.07
CA GLU A 250 8.75 6.98 -7.95
C GLU A 250 7.29 7.04 -8.33
N ALA A 251 6.53 7.86 -7.60
CA ALA A 251 5.12 8.06 -7.85
C ALA A 251 4.73 9.53 -7.76
N LYS A 252 3.84 9.91 -8.67
CA LYS A 252 3.14 11.19 -8.68
C LYS A 252 1.65 10.90 -8.53
N ILE A 253 1.11 11.22 -7.36
CA ILE A 253 -0.24 10.83 -6.92
C ILE A 253 -1.11 12.10 -6.88
N PRO A 254 -2.11 12.25 -7.76
CA PRO A 254 -3.00 13.40 -7.71
C PRO A 254 -3.78 13.45 -6.39
N TRP A 255 -3.92 14.62 -5.76
CA TRP A 255 -4.67 14.75 -4.50
C TRP A 255 -6.14 14.33 -4.61
N THR A 256 -6.71 14.35 -5.82
CA THR A 256 -8.05 13.83 -6.11
C THR A 256 -8.19 12.33 -5.86
N VAL A 257 -7.09 11.57 -5.77
CA VAL A 257 -7.12 10.16 -5.34
C VAL A 257 -7.65 10.01 -3.91
N PHE A 258 -7.36 11.02 -3.08
CA PHE A 258 -7.68 11.08 -1.65
C PHE A 258 -8.85 12.04 -1.35
N ASP A 259 -9.46 12.65 -2.37
CA ASP A 259 -10.46 13.73 -2.22
C ASP A 259 -9.96 14.90 -1.35
N VAL A 260 -8.65 15.19 -1.43
CA VAL A 260 -7.99 16.22 -0.64
C VAL A 260 -7.76 17.48 -1.48
N THR A 261 -7.99 18.64 -0.87
CA THR A 261 -7.38 19.90 -1.31
C THR A 261 -6.22 20.21 -0.37
N PRO A 262 -4.95 20.11 -0.83
CA PRO A 262 -3.81 20.24 0.06
C PRO A 262 -3.63 21.69 0.52
N ALA A 263 -3.14 21.87 1.74
CA ALA A 263 -2.74 23.17 2.26
C ALA A 263 -1.53 23.01 3.18
N ASP A 264 -0.75 24.09 3.30
CA ASP A 264 0.35 24.15 4.26
C ASP A 264 -0.17 23.94 5.69
N GLY A 265 0.52 23.11 6.46
CA GLY A 265 0.17 22.70 7.81
C GLY A 265 -0.91 21.61 7.89
N THR A 266 -1.47 21.14 6.77
CA THR A 266 -2.41 20.01 6.78
C THR A 266 -1.71 18.75 7.29
N ARG A 267 -2.44 17.96 8.09
CA ARG A 267 -1.94 16.79 8.79
C ARG A 267 -2.83 15.59 8.51
N PHE A 268 -2.20 14.45 8.28
CA PHE A 268 -2.84 13.19 7.96
C PHE A 268 -2.32 12.08 8.87
N GLY A 269 -3.14 11.07 9.17
CA GLY A 269 -2.57 9.81 9.63
C GLY A 269 -1.86 9.14 8.45
N PHE A 270 -0.68 8.56 8.67
CA PHE A 270 0.16 8.08 7.58
C PHE A 270 1.01 6.86 7.95
N ALA A 271 1.13 5.94 7.01
CA ALA A 271 2.18 4.92 7.03
C ALA A 271 2.58 4.57 5.59
N LEU A 272 3.87 4.32 5.39
CA LEU A 272 4.39 3.67 4.20
C LEU A 272 4.80 2.25 4.59
N SER A 273 4.40 1.25 3.83
CA SER A 273 4.74 -0.15 4.07
C SER A 273 5.27 -0.82 2.81
N LEU A 274 6.08 -1.86 2.99
CA LEU A 274 6.65 -2.66 1.90
C LEU A 274 6.19 -4.09 2.09
N SER A 275 5.48 -4.67 1.12
CA SER A 275 5.26 -6.11 1.11
C SER A 275 6.45 -6.82 0.47
N ASP A 276 6.56 -8.10 0.78
CA ASP A 276 7.75 -8.88 0.50
C ASP A 276 7.42 -10.28 0.00
N ASN A 277 8.22 -10.74 -0.95
CA ASN A 277 8.13 -12.08 -1.50
C ASN A 277 9.45 -12.55 -2.10
N ASP A 278 10.06 -13.58 -1.50
CA ASP A 278 11.29 -14.16 -2.06
C ASP A 278 11.02 -15.42 -2.87
N THR A 279 9.75 -15.82 -3.01
CA THR A 279 9.39 -17.08 -3.67
C THR A 279 9.23 -16.88 -5.17
N VAL A 280 10.36 -16.93 -5.89
CA VAL A 280 10.44 -16.71 -7.35
C VAL A 280 9.33 -17.42 -8.12
N GLY A 281 8.62 -16.67 -8.95
CA GLY A 281 7.55 -17.18 -9.81
C GLY A 281 6.24 -17.49 -9.08
N THR A 282 6.15 -17.24 -7.78
CA THR A 282 4.97 -17.51 -6.96
C THR A 282 4.38 -16.21 -6.44
N SER A 283 3.06 -16.08 -6.50
CA SER A 283 2.34 -15.03 -5.79
C SER A 283 2.25 -15.44 -4.32
N SER A 284 3.04 -14.82 -3.44
CA SER A 284 3.09 -15.14 -2.02
C SER A 284 3.34 -13.87 -1.22
N TRP A 285 2.67 -13.72 -0.08
CA TRP A 285 3.01 -12.67 0.87
C TRP A 285 3.85 -13.30 1.97
N GLN A 286 5.08 -12.83 2.14
CA GLN A 286 6.06 -13.40 3.05
C GLN A 286 6.22 -12.57 4.32
N SER A 287 6.48 -11.28 4.17
CA SER A 287 6.73 -10.35 5.27
C SER A 287 6.27 -8.94 4.91
N MET A 288 6.31 -8.03 5.90
CA MET A 288 6.13 -6.61 5.68
C MET A 288 6.89 -5.78 6.71
N VAL A 289 7.53 -4.71 6.24
CA VAL A 289 8.04 -3.61 7.08
C VAL A 289 7.29 -2.32 6.78
N SER A 290 7.41 -1.35 7.69
CA SER A 290 6.71 -0.07 7.63
C SER A 290 7.60 1.08 8.07
N SER A 291 7.16 2.30 7.81
CA SER A 291 7.70 3.53 8.42
C SER A 291 7.32 3.65 9.91
N VAL A 292 6.39 2.83 10.40
CA VAL A 292 5.94 2.83 11.79
C VAL A 292 5.58 1.42 12.27
N ASN A 293 6.19 0.98 13.38
CA ASN A 293 6.02 -0.38 13.93
C ASN A 293 4.64 -0.68 14.52
N THR A 294 3.83 0.33 14.82
CA THR A 294 2.48 0.11 15.36
C THR A 294 1.46 -0.24 14.29
N ARG A 295 1.78 -0.01 13.00
CA ARG A 295 0.82 -0.04 11.89
C ARG A 295 0.00 -1.33 11.88
N ARG A 296 -1.32 -1.16 11.89
CA ARG A 296 -2.32 -2.17 11.56
C ARG A 296 -3.16 -1.65 10.39
N VAL A 297 -3.34 -2.50 9.37
CA VAL A 297 -3.98 -2.08 8.12
C VAL A 297 -5.41 -1.55 8.31
N THR A 298 -6.19 -2.07 9.26
CA THR A 298 -7.60 -1.68 9.46
C THR A 298 -7.84 -0.76 10.66
N ASP A 299 -6.78 -0.22 11.27
CA ASP A 299 -6.86 0.62 12.47
C ASP A 299 -6.01 1.90 12.29
N PRO A 300 -6.63 3.01 11.82
CA PRO A 300 -5.95 4.29 11.58
C PRO A 300 -5.26 4.89 12.79
N THR A 301 -5.73 4.58 14.02
CA THR A 301 -5.11 5.09 15.25
C THR A 301 -3.68 4.58 15.47
N THR A 302 -3.29 3.54 14.73
CA THR A 302 -1.96 2.92 14.81
C THR A 302 -0.96 3.46 13.80
N TRP A 303 -1.37 4.38 12.93
CA TRP A 303 -0.49 4.98 11.93
C TRP A 303 0.30 6.15 12.50
N GLY A 304 1.35 6.57 11.80
CA GLY A 304 2.11 7.78 12.11
C GLY A 304 1.37 9.04 11.65
N THR A 305 2.09 10.16 11.54
CA THR A 305 1.53 11.42 11.03
C THR A 305 2.34 11.91 9.84
N LEU A 306 1.66 12.36 8.79
CA LEU A 306 2.24 13.14 7.70
C LEU A 306 1.83 14.60 7.85
N ILE A 307 2.78 15.52 7.67
CA ILE A 307 2.57 16.97 7.71
C ILE A 307 2.95 17.53 6.34
N LEU A 308 2.06 18.34 5.76
CA LEU A 308 2.39 19.16 4.60
C LEU A 308 3.07 20.43 5.07
N GLU A 309 4.33 20.63 4.71
CA GLU A 309 5.10 21.83 5.04
C GLU A 309 5.24 22.69 3.78
N GLY A 310 4.84 23.96 3.88
CA GLY A 310 5.00 24.96 2.84
C GLY A 310 6.46 25.24 2.50
N SER A 311 6.70 25.98 1.42
CA SER A 311 8.07 26.38 1.09
C SER A 311 8.61 27.28 2.21
N THR A 312 9.70 26.88 2.86
CA THR A 312 10.53 27.83 3.59
C THR A 312 11.02 28.85 2.57
N GLY A 313 10.50 30.08 2.64
CA GLY A 313 10.86 31.13 1.68
C GLY A 313 12.36 31.38 1.72
N GLU A 314 13.04 31.06 0.62
CA GLU A 314 14.34 31.66 0.27
C GLU A 314 14.15 32.87 -0.64
#